data_AF-A0A401Q028-F1
#
_entry.id   AF-A0A401Q028-F1
#
_cell.length_a   1.000
_cell.length_b   1.000
_cell.length_c   1.000
_cell.angle_alpha   90.00
_cell.angle_beta   90.00
_cell.angle_gamma   90.00
#
_symmetry.space_group_name_H-M   'P 1'
#
loop_
_entity.id
_entity.type
_entity.pdbx_description
1 polymer ?
#
loop_
_entity_poly.entity_id
_entity_poly.type
_entity_poly.pdbx_seq_one_letter_code
_entity_poly.pdbx_strand_id
1 'polypeptide(L)'
;MGAPGSYYWTGTVKVYSLKEGKYYHFEDPTIGARHYRYLGYAVGTGHFTHPSSLEIVGGAPQDEGIGKVYIFKIDNDKLTAIFTIPGKEVSF
;
A
#
# COMPACT_ATOMS: atom_id res chain seq x y z
N MET A 1 -2.83 8.08 4.51
CA MET A 1 -1.95 7.95 5.68
C MET A 1 -1.27 6.60 5.65
N GLY A 2 0.02 6.54 5.97
CA GLY A 2 0.76 5.28 6.13
C GLY A 2 0.71 4.77 7.57
N ALA A 3 0.71 3.45 7.76
CA ALA A 3 0.69 2.80 9.07
C ALA A 3 1.64 1.59 9.12
N PRO A 4 2.97 1.81 9.04
CA PRO A 4 3.96 0.73 8.90
C PRO A 4 4.03 -0.22 10.10
N GLY A 5 3.66 0.23 11.31
CA GLY A 5 3.65 -0.61 12.51
C GLY A 5 2.44 -1.53 12.66
N SER A 6 1.43 -1.43 11.80
CA SER A 6 0.22 -2.26 11.90
C SER A 6 0.52 -3.75 11.64
N TYR A 7 -0.18 -4.63 12.36
CA TYR A 7 -0.15 -6.08 12.17
C TYR A 7 1.27 -6.67 12.24
N TYR A 8 1.99 -6.47 13.37
CA TYR A 8 3.39 -6.88 13.54
C TYR A 8 4.29 -6.38 12.40
N TRP A 9 4.25 -5.06 12.18
CA TRP A 9 5.05 -4.37 11.18
C TRP A 9 4.86 -4.88 9.73
N THR A 10 3.80 -5.64 9.47
CA THR A 10 3.34 -5.95 8.10
C THR A 10 3.01 -4.65 7.37
N GLY A 11 2.41 -3.70 8.09
CA GLY A 11 2.06 -2.37 7.61
C GLY A 11 0.76 -2.33 6.80
N THR A 12 0.19 -1.13 6.67
CA THR A 12 -0.97 -0.87 5.80
C THR A 12 -1.00 0.61 5.39
N VAL A 13 -1.90 0.93 4.46
CA VAL A 13 -2.26 2.30 4.07
C VAL A 13 -3.74 2.53 4.38
N LYS A 14 -4.06 3.69 4.95
CA LYS A 14 -5.44 4.14 5.21
C LYS A 14 -5.77 5.41 4.43
N VAL A 15 -6.96 5.47 3.85
CA VAL A 15 -7.52 6.62 3.14
C VAL A 15 -8.78 7.05 3.83
N TYR A 16 -8.95 8.35 4.06
CA TYR A 16 -10.20 8.92 4.53
C TYR A 16 -10.89 9.63 3.37
N SER A 17 -12.11 9.23 3.03
CA SER A 17 -12.92 9.94 2.02
C SER A 17 -13.70 11.05 2.71
N LEU A 18 -13.42 12.30 2.34
CA LEU A 18 -14.20 13.45 2.79
C LEU A 18 -15.64 13.41 2.29
N LYS A 19 -15.87 12.79 1.12
CA LYS A 19 -17.20 12.67 0.51
C LYS A 19 -18.06 11.64 1.23
N GLU A 20 -17.49 10.49 1.58
CA GLU A 20 -18.22 9.38 2.20
C GLU A 20 -18.11 9.37 3.73
N GLY A 21 -17.23 10.18 4.31
CA GLY A 21 -17.05 10.28 5.76
C GLY A 21 -16.51 9.01 6.41
N LYS A 22 -15.80 8.16 5.66
CA LYS A 22 -15.30 6.86 6.13
C LYS A 22 -13.87 6.56 5.70
N TYR A 23 -13.29 5.55 6.35
CA TYR A 23 -11.95 5.06 6.07
C TYR A 23 -11.98 3.81 5.18
N TYR A 24 -11.04 3.77 4.23
CA TYR A 24 -10.69 2.56 3.48
C TYR A 24 -9.26 2.20 3.85
N HIS A 25 -8.96 0.92 3.86
CA HIS A 25 -7.61 0.46 4.10
C HIS A 25 -7.32 -0.83 3.35
N PHE A 26 -6.04 -1.14 3.21
CA PHE A 26 -5.61 -2.41 2.64
C PHE A 26 -5.61 -3.46 3.75
N GLU A 27 -6.45 -4.48 3.57
CA GLU A 27 -6.41 -5.70 4.35
C GLU A 27 -5.64 -6.73 3.54
N ASP A 28 -4.42 -7.03 3.98
CA ASP A 28 -3.61 -8.04 3.29
C ASP A 28 -4.20 -9.42 3.59
N PRO A 29 -4.64 -10.19 2.57
CA PRO A 29 -5.20 -11.52 2.79
C PRO A 29 -4.18 -12.52 3.37
N THR A 30 -2.89 -12.16 3.37
CA THR A 30 -1.78 -12.96 3.91
C THR A 30 -1.26 -12.46 5.26
N ILE A 31 -2.03 -11.60 5.97
CA ILE A 31 -1.71 -11.15 7.35
C ILE A 31 -1.38 -12.38 8.21
N GLY A 32 -0.12 -12.49 8.63
CA GLY A 32 0.41 -13.61 9.42
C GLY A 32 1.55 -14.41 8.75
N ALA A 33 1.63 -14.42 7.43
CA ALA A 33 2.72 -15.11 6.71
C ALA A 33 3.92 -14.19 6.41
N ARG A 34 3.71 -12.87 6.41
CA ARG A 34 4.68 -11.88 5.92
C ARG A 34 4.75 -10.66 6.83
N HIS A 35 5.54 -10.78 7.90
CA HIS A 35 5.79 -9.70 8.86
C HIS A 35 6.91 -8.77 8.41
N TYR A 36 7.04 -7.62 9.09
CA TYR A 36 8.15 -6.69 8.93
C TYR A 36 8.37 -6.12 7.51
N ARG A 37 7.32 -5.97 6.70
CA ARG A 37 7.43 -5.35 5.36
C ARG A 37 7.45 -3.82 5.41
N TYR A 38 6.86 -3.26 6.48
CA TYR A 38 6.73 -1.84 6.74
C TYR A 38 5.89 -1.11 5.67
N LEU A 39 4.85 -1.77 5.15
CA LEU A 39 3.95 -1.14 4.17
C LEU A 39 3.33 0.15 4.73
N GLY A 40 3.41 1.22 3.95
CA GLY A 40 2.97 2.56 4.35
C GLY A 40 4.09 3.38 4.98
N TYR A 41 5.36 2.95 4.88
CA TYR A 41 6.52 3.77 5.28
C TYR A 41 6.57 5.10 4.53
N ALA A 42 6.25 5.07 3.23
CA ALA A 42 6.03 6.23 2.38
C ALA A 42 4.69 6.06 1.66
N VAL A 43 4.01 7.19 1.40
CA VAL A 43 2.71 7.21 0.72
C VAL A 43 2.65 8.32 -0.31
N GLY A 44 1.84 8.11 -1.35
CA GLY A 44 1.53 9.10 -2.38
C GLY A 44 0.19 8.82 -3.05
N THR A 45 -0.22 9.68 -3.98
CA THR A 45 -1.44 9.51 -4.77
C THR A 45 -1.23 10.04 -6.18
N GLY A 46 -1.98 9.54 -7.15
CA GLY A 46 -1.90 10.02 -8.53
C GLY A 46 -2.89 9.35 -9.46
N HIS A 47 -2.86 9.78 -10.72
CA HIS A 47 -3.68 9.24 -11.83
C HIS A 47 -2.80 8.29 -12.65
N PHE A 48 -2.87 6.99 -12.36
CA PHE A 48 -2.02 5.97 -12.99
C PHE A 48 -2.79 5.04 -13.93
N THR A 49 -4.09 4.84 -13.69
CA THR A 49 -4.92 3.99 -14.58
C THR A 49 -5.78 4.82 -15.54
N HIS A 50 -6.29 5.97 -15.10
CA HIS A 50 -7.11 6.86 -15.92
C HIS A 50 -7.01 8.32 -15.42
N PRO A 51 -7.13 9.34 -16.30
CA PRO A 51 -7.10 10.75 -15.87
C PRO A 51 -8.17 11.16 -14.84
N SER A 52 -9.24 10.38 -14.69
CA SER A 52 -10.34 10.65 -13.74
C SER A 52 -10.35 9.74 -12.51
N SER A 53 -9.43 8.78 -12.42
CA SER A 53 -9.30 7.91 -11.23
C SER A 53 -8.29 8.51 -10.26
N LEU A 54 -8.27 8.06 -9.01
CA LEU A 54 -7.22 8.43 -8.06
C LEU A 54 -6.74 7.16 -7.38
N GLU A 55 -5.50 6.77 -7.66
CA GLU A 55 -4.87 5.64 -6.97
C GLU A 55 -3.96 6.11 -5.86
N ILE A 56 -3.67 5.18 -4.96
CA ILE A 56 -2.87 5.38 -3.76
C ILE A 56 -1.60 4.55 -3.90
N VAL A 57 -0.46 5.16 -3.58
CA VAL A 57 0.85 4.49 -3.58
C VAL A 57 1.26 4.23 -2.14
N GLY A 58 1.73 3.02 -1.85
CA GLY A 58 2.32 2.64 -0.57
C GLY A 58 3.67 1.95 -0.77
N GLY A 59 4.71 2.47 -0.11
CA GLY A 59 6.03 1.84 -0.08
C GLY A 59 6.16 0.86 1.09
N ALA A 60 6.77 -0.29 0.84
CA ALA A 60 7.09 -1.33 1.81
C ALA A 60 8.59 -1.69 1.67
N PRO A 61 9.50 -0.92 2.31
CA PRO A 61 10.94 -1.00 2.04
C PRO A 61 11.58 -2.33 2.49
N GLN A 62 10.97 -3.06 3.41
CA GLN A 62 11.51 -4.34 3.91
C GLN A 62 10.81 -5.57 3.32
N ASP A 63 9.86 -5.36 2.40
CA ASP A 63 9.12 -6.46 1.79
C ASP A 63 10.05 -7.41 1.03
N GLU A 64 10.11 -8.67 1.49
CA GLU A 64 11.00 -9.72 0.98
C GLU A 64 12.49 -9.31 0.91
N GLY A 65 12.93 -8.37 1.74
CA GLY A 65 14.33 -7.93 1.82
C GLY A 65 14.83 -7.06 0.65
N ILE A 66 14.02 -6.86 -0.39
CA ILE A 66 14.35 -6.04 -1.58
C ILE A 66 13.53 -4.75 -1.61
N GLY A 67 12.38 -4.77 -0.93
CA GLY A 67 11.42 -3.67 -0.91
C GLY A 67 10.46 -3.73 -2.10
N LYS A 68 9.25 -3.21 -1.90
CA LYS A 68 8.20 -3.14 -2.93
C LYS A 68 7.42 -1.84 -2.85
N VAL A 69 6.82 -1.47 -3.98
CA VAL A 69 5.82 -0.41 -4.08
C VAL A 69 4.51 -1.02 -4.53
N TYR A 70 3.43 -0.63 -3.84
CA TYR A 70 2.07 -1.05 -4.13
C TYR A 70 1.27 0.14 -4.64
N ILE A 71 0.49 -0.08 -5.70
CA ILE A 71 -0.52 0.88 -6.17
C ILE A 71 -1.90 0.28 -5.90
N PHE A 72 -2.74 1.03 -5.20
CA PHE A 72 -4.06 0.62 -4.77
C PHE A 72 -5.15 1.47 -5.42
N LYS A 73 -6.29 0.86 -5.68
CA LYS A 73 -7.56 1.58 -5.92
C LYS A 73 -8.53 1.31 -4.78
N ILE A 74 -9.50 2.20 -4.58
CA ILE A 74 -10.66 1.89 -3.75
C ILE A 74 -11.61 1.03 -4.59
N ASP A 75 -11.91 -0.17 -4.12
CA ASP A 75 -12.82 -1.12 -4.76
C ASP A 75 -13.52 -1.96 -3.69
N ASN A 76 -14.83 -2.20 -3.84
CA ASN A 76 -15.66 -2.93 -2.87
C ASN A 76 -15.40 -2.53 -1.41
N ASP A 77 -15.39 -1.22 -1.15
CA ASP A 77 -15.20 -0.62 0.19
C ASP A 77 -13.85 -0.89 0.87
N LYS A 78 -12.81 -1.24 0.10
CA LYS A 78 -11.45 -1.43 0.62
C LYS A 78 -10.40 -0.96 -0.39
N LEU A 79 -9.15 -0.85 0.06
CA LEU A 79 -8.04 -0.72 -0.87
C LEU A 79 -7.70 -2.08 -1.46
N THR A 80 -7.64 -2.13 -2.79
CA THR A 80 -7.23 -3.33 -3.53
C THR A 80 -5.96 -2.99 -4.31
N ALA A 81 -4.90 -3.78 -4.11
CA ALA A 81 -3.66 -3.62 -4.85
C ALA A 81 -3.89 -4.01 -6.32
N ILE A 82 -3.57 -3.09 -7.24
CA ILE A 82 -3.70 -3.30 -8.68
C ILE A 82 -2.34 -3.42 -9.38
N PHE A 83 -1.30 -2.86 -8.78
CA PHE A 83 0.08 -3.09 -9.20
C PHE A 83 0.96 -3.35 -7.96
N THR A 84 1.91 -4.26 -8.11
CA THR A 84 3.00 -4.49 -7.15
C THR A 84 4.31 -4.47 -7.93
N ILE A 85 5.21 -3.58 -7.54
CA ILE A 85 6.46 -3.33 -8.25
C ILE A 85 7.59 -3.63 -7.27
N PRO A 86 8.40 -4.69 -7.51
CA PRO A 86 9.54 -4.98 -6.68
C PRO A 86 10.68 -4.00 -6.93
N GLY A 87 11.44 -3.73 -5.86
CA GLY A 87 12.75 -3.11 -5.98
C GLY A 87 13.71 -4.03 -6.73
N LYS A 88 14.90 -3.49 -7.01
CA LYS A 88 15.99 -4.23 -7.63
C LYS A 88 17.27 -3.90 -6.88
N GLU A 89 17.98 -4.94 -6.46
CA GLU A 89 19.34 -4.80 -5.96
C GLU A 89 20.28 -4.51 -7.14
N VAL A 90 21.16 -3.53 -6.97
CA VAL A 90 22.17 -3.16 -7.97
C VAL A 90 23.52 -3.37 -7.32
N SER A 91 24.27 -4.38 -7.78
CA SER A 91 25.66 -4.60 -7.39
C SER A 91 26.56 -3.65 -8.20
N PHE A 92 27.47 -2.96 -7.52
CA PHE A 92 28.51 -2.11 -8.11
C PHE A 92 29.86 -2.83 -8.14
#